data_AF-X1JD59-F1
#
_entry.id   AF-X1JD59-F1
#
_cell.length_a   1.000
_cell.length_b   1.000
_cell.length_c   1.000
_cell.angle_alpha   90.00
_cell.angle_beta   90.00
_cell.angle_gamma   90.00
#
_symmetry.space_group_name_H-M   'P 1'
#
loop_
_entity.id
_entity.type
_entity.pdbx_description
1 polymer ?
#
loop_
_entity_poly.entity_id
_entity_poly.type
_entity_poly.pdbx_seq_one_letter_code
_entity_poly.pdbx_strand_id
1 'polypeptide(L)'
;MATDACEQFSLELANLEDETKERLKEKLPHDSSVANPIDILGDAKSDRYEIALEAILTDPNVDGVIVLLTPQSGSDEDETARLIIKISPGTKKTILTCFMGQKKVKGAIKILQNHGIPNYADPEDAVRVFEAMFRYGEWLKRPKEAVKTFPVSKSRVDHILNESIKEGYLEIGGERALQIMKAYGIPTVENYLVRELHEALDVAESLHSSLAMKIESPTILHKSDTGGVLLNLKLADVETSFYQLMERAKRIVQANRIRGISIQPMVKEGKEVLIGVSWDDVFGHLIKFGLGGKYVEIYRDVSTKLVPLTPSMTEEMIGETKVISRLLKGVREESPSDVPEVEEALLRFSQLVCDFPRILEIEANPLVVWKKGAMVVDARLRLKNGCS
;
A
#
# COMPACT_ATOMS: atom_id res chain seq x y z
N MET A 1 -26.88 0.66 16.78
CA MET A 1 -25.71 -0.23 16.95
C MET A 1 -25.38 -0.96 15.66
N ALA A 2 -26.14 -1.96 15.23
CA ALA A 2 -25.83 -2.69 13.98
C ALA A 2 -25.86 -1.80 12.72
N THR A 3 -26.89 -0.97 12.58
CA THR A 3 -27.04 -0.02 11.47
C THR A 3 -25.91 1.00 11.44
N ASP A 4 -25.61 1.58 12.60
CA ASP A 4 -24.55 2.59 12.75
C ASP A 4 -23.17 1.96 12.46
N ALA A 5 -22.98 0.71 12.86
CA ALA A 5 -21.80 -0.07 12.51
C ALA A 5 -21.73 -0.30 10.99
N CYS A 6 -22.84 -0.64 10.33
CA CYS A 6 -22.86 -0.77 8.87
C CYS A 6 -22.42 0.52 8.18
N GLU A 7 -22.79 1.71 8.67
CA GLU A 7 -22.32 2.99 8.12
C GLU A 7 -20.82 3.24 8.38
N GLN A 8 -20.30 2.79 9.52
CA GLN A 8 -18.86 2.91 9.85
C GLN A 8 -18.00 1.97 9.00
N PHE A 9 -18.54 0.79 8.66
CA PHE A 9 -17.92 -0.19 7.79
C PHE A 9 -18.40 0.03 6.34
N SER A 10 -17.77 -0.58 5.34
CA SER A 10 -18.15 -0.37 3.92
C SER A 10 -19.31 -1.30 3.50
N LEU A 11 -20.34 -1.44 4.36
CA LEU A 11 -21.51 -2.29 4.11
C LEU A 11 -22.77 -1.43 3.96
N GLU A 12 -23.63 -1.82 3.03
CA GLU A 12 -24.88 -1.10 2.76
C GLU A 12 -26.08 -1.90 3.27
N LEU A 13 -27.06 -1.20 3.84
CA LEU A 13 -28.34 -1.82 4.18
C LEU A 13 -29.13 -2.08 2.89
N ALA A 14 -29.44 -3.35 2.65
CA ALA A 14 -30.24 -3.77 1.49
C ALA A 14 -31.56 -3.00 1.38
N ASN A 15 -31.83 -2.45 0.20
CA ASN A 15 -33.14 -1.90 -0.15
C ASN A 15 -34.04 -3.03 -0.66
N LEU A 16 -34.94 -3.50 0.21
CA LEU A 16 -35.82 -4.64 -0.09
C LEU A 16 -36.77 -4.33 -1.25
N GLU A 17 -37.08 -5.36 -2.04
CA GLU A 17 -38.10 -5.26 -3.07
C GLU A 17 -39.49 -5.02 -2.45
N ASP A 18 -40.37 -4.37 -3.21
CA ASP A 18 -41.71 -4.07 -2.74
C ASP A 18 -42.51 -5.36 -2.47
N GLU A 19 -42.29 -6.42 -3.25
CA GLU A 19 -42.88 -7.75 -3.00
C GLU A 19 -42.46 -8.32 -1.64
N THR A 20 -41.18 -8.20 -1.27
CA THR A 20 -40.69 -8.63 0.04
C THR A 20 -41.33 -7.81 1.16
N LYS A 21 -41.43 -6.48 0.99
CA LYS A 21 -42.09 -5.60 1.97
C LYS A 21 -43.57 -5.94 2.13
N GLU A 22 -44.27 -6.28 1.05
CA GLU A 22 -45.68 -6.70 1.08
C GLU A 22 -45.87 -8.02 1.82
N ARG A 23 -45.05 -9.04 1.51
CA ARG A 23 -45.05 -10.34 2.20
C ARG A 23 -44.82 -10.19 3.71
N LEU A 24 -43.91 -9.29 4.09
CA LEU A 24 -43.64 -8.98 5.50
C LEU A 24 -44.84 -8.26 6.15
N LYS A 25 -45.43 -7.25 5.51
CA LYS A 25 -46.60 -6.51 6.04
C LYS A 25 -47.83 -7.40 6.23
N GLU A 26 -48.04 -8.39 5.36
CA GLU A 26 -49.18 -9.29 5.44
C GLU A 26 -49.07 -10.24 6.66
N LYS A 27 -47.86 -10.69 6.97
CA LYS A 27 -47.62 -11.73 7.98
C LYS A 27 -47.13 -11.22 9.33
N LEU A 28 -46.51 -10.04 9.37
CA LEU A 28 -46.04 -9.43 10.61
C LEU A 28 -47.11 -8.51 11.22
N PRO A 29 -47.09 -8.30 12.55
CA PRO A 29 -47.97 -7.34 13.21
C PRO A 29 -47.85 -5.94 12.59
N HIS A 30 -48.96 -5.17 12.57
CA HIS A 30 -49.01 -3.83 11.99
C HIS A 30 -47.99 -2.86 12.59
N ASP A 31 -47.60 -3.04 13.85
CA ASP A 31 -46.63 -2.19 14.55
C ASP A 31 -45.17 -2.52 14.19
N SER A 32 -44.93 -3.56 13.39
CA SER A 32 -43.60 -3.96 12.94
C SER A 32 -43.06 -3.00 11.88
N SER A 33 -41.75 -2.76 11.89
CA SER A 33 -41.08 -2.05 10.79
C SER A 33 -40.60 -3.06 9.75
N VAL A 34 -41.06 -2.93 8.51
CA VAL A 34 -40.63 -3.77 7.38
C VAL A 34 -39.54 -3.11 6.52
N ALA A 35 -39.11 -1.89 6.87
CA ALA A 35 -37.91 -1.29 6.30
C ALA A 35 -36.66 -1.96 6.90
N ASN A 36 -35.49 -1.82 6.26
CA ASN A 36 -34.24 -2.34 6.81
C ASN A 36 -33.62 -1.31 7.79
N PRO A 37 -33.38 -1.64 9.07
CA PRO A 37 -33.52 -2.94 9.73
C PRO A 37 -34.97 -3.32 10.03
N ILE A 38 -35.30 -4.59 9.81
CA ILE A 38 -36.65 -5.13 10.07
C ILE A 38 -36.82 -5.28 11.59
N ASP A 39 -37.82 -4.61 12.13
CA ASP A 39 -38.21 -4.71 13.54
C ASP A 39 -39.45 -5.58 13.67
N ILE A 40 -39.28 -6.79 14.19
CA ILE A 40 -40.35 -7.80 14.40
C ILE A 40 -41.01 -7.71 15.79
N LEU A 41 -40.73 -6.62 16.53
CA LEU A 41 -41.15 -6.34 17.90
C LEU A 41 -40.46 -7.20 18.96
N GLY A 42 -40.34 -6.66 20.16
CA GLY A 42 -39.59 -7.28 21.25
C GLY A 42 -40.20 -8.56 21.84
N ASP A 43 -41.50 -8.76 21.68
CA ASP A 43 -42.23 -9.98 22.10
C ASP A 43 -42.19 -11.10 21.04
N ALA A 44 -41.39 -10.93 19.98
CA ALA A 44 -41.28 -11.90 18.91
C ALA A 44 -40.88 -13.30 19.40
N LYS A 45 -41.65 -14.29 18.97
CA LYS A 45 -41.29 -15.70 19.06
C LYS A 45 -40.63 -16.17 17.77
N SER A 46 -40.23 -17.45 17.76
CA SER A 46 -39.61 -18.13 16.63
C SER A 46 -40.40 -17.98 15.32
N ASP A 47 -41.73 -17.99 15.37
CA ASP A 47 -42.61 -17.83 14.21
C ASP A 47 -42.39 -16.51 13.43
N ARG A 48 -42.22 -15.38 14.14
CA ARG A 48 -41.94 -14.09 13.49
C ARG A 48 -40.54 -14.05 12.88
N TYR A 49 -39.57 -14.69 13.52
CA TYR A 49 -38.24 -14.88 12.92
C TYR A 49 -38.31 -15.75 11.65
N GLU A 50 -39.17 -16.78 11.62
CA GLU A 50 -39.34 -17.66 10.45
C GLU A 50 -39.89 -16.87 9.27
N ILE A 51 -40.98 -16.13 9.50
CA ILE A 51 -41.61 -15.26 8.50
C ILE A 51 -40.60 -14.25 7.94
N ALA A 52 -39.85 -13.58 8.81
CA ALA A 52 -38.87 -12.58 8.40
C ALA A 52 -37.73 -13.20 7.60
N LEU A 53 -37.12 -14.28 8.10
CA LEU A 53 -35.99 -14.93 7.44
C LEU A 53 -36.37 -15.53 6.08
N GLU A 54 -37.54 -16.18 5.97
CA GLU A 54 -38.01 -16.74 4.71
C GLU A 54 -38.25 -15.66 3.64
N ALA A 55 -38.75 -14.48 4.02
CA ALA A 55 -38.92 -13.37 3.09
C ALA A 55 -37.57 -12.78 2.68
N ILE A 56 -36.74 -12.39 3.66
CA ILE A 56 -35.46 -11.70 3.44
C ILE A 56 -34.47 -12.57 2.65
N LEU A 57 -34.36 -13.85 2.98
CA LEU A 57 -33.39 -14.73 2.32
C LEU A 57 -33.78 -15.03 0.86
N THR A 58 -35.02 -14.78 0.46
CA THR A 58 -35.45 -14.87 -0.95
C THR A 58 -35.30 -13.58 -1.75
N ASP A 59 -35.12 -12.43 -1.09
CA ASP A 59 -35.03 -11.12 -1.76
C ASP A 59 -33.73 -10.95 -2.55
N PRO A 60 -33.73 -10.65 -3.86
CA PRO A 60 -32.51 -10.58 -4.66
C PRO A 60 -31.53 -9.47 -4.25
N ASN A 61 -31.98 -8.44 -3.52
CA ASN A 61 -31.15 -7.32 -3.07
C ASN A 61 -30.44 -7.60 -1.74
N VAL A 62 -30.58 -8.81 -1.17
CA VAL A 62 -29.98 -9.20 0.10
C VAL A 62 -28.86 -10.22 -0.12
N ASP A 63 -27.62 -9.86 0.22
CA ASP A 63 -26.46 -10.78 0.16
C ASP A 63 -26.28 -11.65 1.42
N GLY A 64 -26.83 -11.19 2.55
CA GLY A 64 -26.93 -11.97 3.77
C GLY A 64 -27.56 -11.19 4.92
N VAL A 65 -27.65 -11.83 6.07
CA VAL A 65 -28.48 -11.39 7.20
C VAL A 65 -27.70 -11.51 8.50
N ILE A 66 -27.84 -10.50 9.37
CA ILE A 66 -27.42 -10.55 10.76
C ILE A 66 -28.68 -10.63 11.62
N VAL A 67 -28.91 -11.76 12.29
CA VAL A 67 -30.07 -11.97 13.16
C VAL A 67 -29.74 -11.47 14.55
N LEU A 68 -30.41 -10.39 14.95
CA LEU A 68 -30.29 -9.82 16.29
C LEU A 68 -31.36 -10.42 17.20
N LEU A 69 -30.95 -10.87 18.39
CA LEU A 69 -31.87 -11.33 19.41
C LEU A 69 -31.43 -10.81 20.78
N THR A 70 -32.36 -10.19 21.50
CA THR A 70 -32.19 -9.85 22.93
C THR A 70 -33.31 -10.55 23.71
N PRO A 71 -33.02 -11.32 24.76
CA PRO A 71 -34.06 -12.01 25.53
C PRO A 71 -35.04 -11.03 26.16
N GLN A 72 -36.32 -11.23 25.89
CA GLN A 72 -37.43 -10.51 26.52
C GLN A 72 -38.36 -11.49 27.24
N SER A 73 -39.39 -10.98 27.90
CA SER A 73 -40.40 -11.84 28.54
C SER A 73 -41.19 -12.58 27.46
N GLY A 74 -40.95 -13.89 27.30
CA GLY A 74 -41.70 -14.74 26.38
C GLY A 74 -40.98 -15.11 25.07
N SER A 75 -39.74 -14.65 24.85
CA SER A 75 -38.89 -15.13 23.76
C SER A 75 -38.45 -16.58 23.99
N ASP A 76 -38.30 -17.35 22.91
CA ASP A 76 -37.72 -18.70 22.92
C ASP A 76 -36.42 -18.68 22.08
N GLU A 77 -35.30 -18.41 22.74
CA GLU A 77 -34.02 -18.24 22.07
C GLU A 77 -33.50 -19.56 21.47
N ASP A 78 -33.76 -20.66 22.15
CA ASP A 78 -33.35 -21.99 21.74
C ASP A 78 -34.15 -22.47 20.52
N GLU A 79 -35.45 -22.16 20.46
CA GLU A 79 -36.30 -22.43 19.30
C GLU A 79 -35.92 -21.55 18.10
N THR A 80 -35.66 -20.26 18.32
CA THR A 80 -35.15 -19.37 17.26
C THR A 80 -33.80 -19.86 16.71
N ALA A 81 -32.90 -20.36 17.57
CA ALA A 81 -31.66 -20.97 17.11
C ALA A 81 -31.90 -22.23 16.24
N ARG A 82 -32.80 -23.13 16.67
CA ARG A 82 -33.18 -24.33 15.89
C ARG A 82 -33.83 -23.97 14.55
N LEU A 83 -34.63 -22.92 14.53
CA LEU A 83 -35.25 -22.39 13.32
C LEU A 83 -34.19 -21.89 12.32
N ILE A 84 -33.23 -21.09 12.78
CA ILE A 84 -32.15 -20.60 11.91
C ILE A 84 -31.38 -21.77 11.29
N ILE A 85 -31.12 -22.83 12.08
CA ILE A 85 -30.49 -24.06 11.56
C ILE A 85 -31.35 -24.74 10.51
N LYS A 86 -32.67 -24.81 10.70
CA LYS A 86 -33.61 -25.40 9.73
C LYS A 86 -33.61 -24.62 8.40
N ILE A 87 -33.52 -23.29 8.44
CA ILE A 87 -33.56 -22.42 7.26
C ILE A 87 -32.21 -22.37 6.54
N SER A 88 -31.09 -22.39 7.28
CA SER A 88 -29.75 -22.14 6.75
C SER A 88 -29.33 -22.96 5.53
N PRO A 89 -29.67 -24.27 5.37
CA PRO A 89 -29.26 -25.07 4.21
C PRO A 89 -30.03 -24.70 2.94
N GLY A 90 -31.17 -24.01 3.07
CA GLY A 90 -32.02 -23.60 1.94
C GLY A 90 -31.52 -22.36 1.20
N THR A 91 -30.43 -21.73 1.65
CA THR A 91 -29.88 -20.51 1.06
C THR A 91 -28.37 -20.57 0.88
N LYS A 92 -27.87 -19.81 -0.10
CA LYS A 92 -26.43 -19.55 -0.26
C LYS A 92 -25.98 -18.25 0.41
N LYS A 93 -26.93 -17.48 0.96
CA LYS A 93 -26.67 -16.20 1.61
C LYS A 93 -26.10 -16.42 3.00
N THR A 94 -25.22 -15.51 3.42
CA THR A 94 -24.56 -15.62 4.73
C THR A 94 -25.56 -15.29 5.84
N ILE A 95 -25.62 -16.13 6.89
CA ILE A 95 -26.40 -15.85 8.10
C ILE A 95 -25.42 -15.75 9.26
N LEU A 96 -25.33 -14.56 9.87
CA LEU A 96 -24.66 -14.35 11.15
C LEU A 96 -25.71 -14.12 12.23
N THR A 97 -25.36 -14.40 13.47
CA THR A 97 -26.25 -14.17 14.62
C THR A 97 -25.57 -13.29 15.67
N CYS A 98 -26.36 -12.52 16.39
CA CYS A 98 -25.93 -11.73 17.53
C CYS A 98 -26.99 -11.85 18.63
N PHE A 99 -26.90 -12.93 19.40
CA PHE A 99 -27.79 -13.22 20.51
C PHE A 99 -27.19 -12.64 21.79
N MET A 100 -27.79 -11.55 22.28
CA MET A 100 -27.30 -10.72 23.36
C MET A 100 -28.11 -10.93 24.63
N GLY A 101 -27.61 -11.74 25.57
CA GLY A 101 -28.34 -12.03 26.82
C GLY A 101 -27.59 -12.86 27.85
N GLN A 102 -26.26 -12.99 27.67
CA GLN A 102 -25.36 -13.78 28.50
C GLN A 102 -25.90 -15.19 28.83
N LYS A 103 -26.34 -15.42 30.08
CA LYS A 103 -26.78 -16.74 30.55
C LYS A 103 -28.04 -17.23 29.82
N LYS A 104 -28.96 -16.34 29.46
CA LYS A 104 -30.25 -16.72 28.84
C LYS A 104 -30.08 -17.27 27.43
N VAL A 105 -29.13 -16.74 26.65
CA VAL A 105 -28.87 -17.14 25.26
C VAL A 105 -27.84 -18.27 25.13
N LYS A 106 -27.26 -18.74 26.23
CA LYS A 106 -26.13 -19.69 26.19
C LYS A 106 -26.49 -21.03 25.53
N GLY A 107 -27.73 -21.50 25.71
CA GLY A 107 -28.27 -22.69 25.04
C GLY A 107 -28.31 -22.50 23.53
N ALA A 108 -29.05 -21.49 23.09
CA ALA A 108 -29.18 -21.04 21.72
C ALA A 108 -27.83 -20.85 20.99
N ILE A 109 -26.87 -20.15 21.61
CA ILE A 109 -25.52 -19.95 21.04
C ILE A 109 -24.82 -21.29 20.81
N LYS A 110 -24.90 -22.22 21.77
CA LYS A 110 -24.29 -23.54 21.63
C LYS A 110 -24.96 -24.35 20.52
N ILE A 111 -26.27 -24.24 20.38
CA ILE A 111 -27.05 -24.87 19.30
C ILE A 111 -26.56 -24.37 17.94
N LEU A 112 -26.43 -23.05 17.76
CA LEU A 112 -25.94 -22.40 16.53
C LEU A 112 -24.50 -22.82 16.19
N GLN A 113 -23.58 -22.72 17.15
CA GLN A 113 -22.16 -23.03 16.96
C GLN A 113 -21.94 -24.51 16.58
N ASN A 114 -22.68 -25.44 17.19
CA ASN A 114 -22.61 -26.86 16.87
C ASN A 114 -23.02 -27.18 15.42
N HIS A 115 -23.72 -26.28 14.74
CA HIS A 115 -24.16 -26.41 13.35
C HIS A 115 -23.42 -25.44 12.41
N GLY A 116 -22.32 -24.84 12.86
CA GLY A 116 -21.49 -23.96 12.03
C GLY A 116 -22.06 -22.56 11.80
N ILE A 117 -23.07 -22.14 12.56
CA ILE A 117 -23.61 -20.78 12.48
C ILE A 117 -22.93 -19.92 13.55
N PRO A 118 -22.13 -18.91 13.16
CA PRO A 118 -21.42 -18.08 14.12
C PRO A 118 -22.37 -17.13 14.86
N ASN A 119 -22.10 -16.94 16.14
CA ASN A 119 -22.75 -15.96 16.98
C ASN A 119 -21.74 -14.99 17.57
N TYR A 120 -22.03 -13.69 17.48
CA TYR A 120 -21.22 -12.61 18.05
C TYR A 120 -21.89 -12.02 19.29
N ALA A 121 -21.09 -11.49 20.20
CA ALA A 121 -21.58 -10.92 21.46
C ALA A 121 -22.18 -9.52 21.25
N ASP A 122 -21.62 -8.77 20.31
CA ASP A 122 -22.00 -7.39 20.00
C ASP A 122 -22.29 -7.25 18.50
N PRO A 123 -23.30 -6.45 18.10
CA PRO A 123 -23.65 -6.29 16.69
C PRO A 123 -22.50 -5.75 15.84
N GLU A 124 -21.68 -4.85 16.39
CA GLU A 124 -20.50 -4.27 15.75
C GLU A 124 -19.50 -5.35 15.31
N ASP A 125 -19.30 -6.39 16.13
CA ASP A 125 -18.43 -7.51 15.80
C ASP A 125 -19.01 -8.36 14.66
N ALA A 126 -20.33 -8.57 14.67
CA ALA A 126 -21.01 -9.27 13.58
C ALA A 126 -20.84 -8.50 12.25
N VAL A 127 -21.06 -7.18 12.27
CA VAL A 127 -20.88 -6.31 11.08
C VAL A 127 -19.43 -6.34 10.60
N ARG A 128 -18.45 -6.22 11.50
CA ARG A 128 -17.02 -6.26 11.17
C ARG A 128 -16.61 -7.57 10.51
N VAL A 129 -17.10 -8.72 11.00
CA VAL A 129 -16.81 -10.01 10.37
C VAL A 129 -17.53 -10.14 9.03
N PHE A 130 -18.77 -9.66 8.93
CA PHE A 130 -19.50 -9.64 7.66
C PHE A 130 -18.72 -8.85 6.59
N GLU A 131 -18.18 -7.68 6.94
CA GLU A 131 -17.35 -6.87 6.04
C GLU A 131 -16.07 -7.63 5.62
N ALA A 132 -15.39 -8.27 6.57
CA ALA A 132 -14.20 -9.07 6.26
C ALA A 132 -14.50 -10.23 5.31
N MET A 133 -15.63 -10.92 5.50
CA MET A 133 -16.10 -11.99 4.61
C MET A 133 -16.42 -11.45 3.22
N PHE A 134 -17.10 -10.31 3.13
CA PHE A 134 -17.39 -9.64 1.86
C PHE A 134 -16.09 -9.27 1.12
N ARG A 135 -15.16 -8.58 1.79
CA ARG A 135 -13.84 -8.21 1.23
C ARG A 135 -13.07 -9.43 0.74
N TYR A 136 -13.11 -10.52 1.49
CA TYR A 136 -12.46 -11.78 1.10
C TYR A 136 -13.14 -12.43 -0.12
N GLY A 137 -14.47 -12.41 -0.17
CA GLY A 137 -15.24 -12.87 -1.33
C GLY A 137 -14.93 -12.07 -2.59
N GLU A 138 -14.86 -10.75 -2.49
CA GLU A 138 -14.45 -9.87 -3.58
C GLU A 138 -13.01 -10.14 -4.01
N TRP A 139 -12.10 -10.35 -3.06
CA TRP A 139 -10.71 -10.73 -3.36
C TRP A 139 -10.62 -12.05 -4.14
N LEU A 140 -11.40 -13.07 -3.75
CA LEU A 140 -11.44 -14.36 -4.46
C LEU A 140 -11.97 -14.26 -5.89
N LYS A 141 -12.84 -13.28 -6.17
CA LYS A 141 -13.37 -13.01 -7.52
C LYS A 141 -12.39 -12.22 -8.39
N ARG A 142 -11.36 -11.58 -7.80
CA ARG A 142 -10.40 -10.79 -8.59
C ARG A 142 -9.72 -11.68 -9.62
N PRO A 143 -9.68 -11.28 -10.90
CA PRO A 143 -8.97 -12.03 -11.92
C PRO A 143 -7.48 -12.09 -11.54
N LYS A 144 -6.86 -13.25 -11.77
CA LYS A 144 -5.40 -13.38 -11.63
C LYS A 144 -4.74 -12.52 -12.69
N GLU A 145 -4.14 -11.43 -12.27
CA GLU A 145 -3.40 -10.53 -13.14
C GLU A 145 -1.96 -11.04 -13.34
N ALA A 146 -1.47 -10.97 -14.57
CA ALA A 146 -0.10 -11.34 -14.87
C ALA A 146 0.86 -10.23 -14.40
N VAL A 147 2.02 -10.64 -13.87
CA VAL A 147 3.12 -9.71 -13.58
C VAL A 147 3.63 -9.14 -14.90
N LYS A 148 3.61 -7.81 -15.02
CA LYS A 148 4.15 -7.10 -16.19
C LYS A 148 5.68 -7.15 -16.15
N THR A 149 6.30 -7.54 -17.24
CA THR A 149 7.77 -7.55 -17.39
C THR A 149 8.22 -6.58 -18.47
N PHE A 150 9.40 -6.02 -18.29
CA PHE A 150 10.01 -5.07 -19.20
C PHE A 150 11.33 -5.61 -19.77
N PRO A 151 11.72 -5.20 -20.99
CA PRO A 151 13.06 -5.42 -21.49
C PRO A 151 14.06 -4.62 -20.63
N VAL A 152 15.06 -5.31 -20.08
CA VAL A 152 16.04 -4.75 -19.14
C VAL A 152 17.44 -5.30 -19.39
N SER A 153 18.46 -4.57 -18.94
CA SER A 153 19.86 -4.98 -19.08
C SER A 153 20.38 -5.68 -17.83
N LYS A 154 19.94 -6.93 -17.59
CA LYS A 154 20.34 -7.71 -16.39
C LYS A 154 21.87 -7.85 -16.27
N SER A 155 22.57 -8.10 -17.37
CA SER A 155 24.04 -8.24 -17.40
C SER A 155 24.77 -7.00 -16.89
N ARG A 156 24.25 -5.80 -17.17
CA ARG A 156 24.83 -4.53 -16.69
C ARG A 156 24.69 -4.40 -15.17
N VAL A 157 23.52 -4.73 -14.62
CA VAL A 157 23.31 -4.73 -13.17
C VAL A 157 24.22 -5.75 -12.51
N ASP A 158 24.26 -6.98 -13.03
CA ASP A 158 25.11 -8.02 -12.50
C ASP A 158 26.59 -7.62 -12.44
N HIS A 159 27.08 -6.96 -13.49
CA HIS A 159 28.43 -6.42 -13.53
C HIS A 159 28.68 -5.41 -12.40
N ILE A 160 27.83 -4.39 -12.26
CA ILE A 160 27.97 -3.33 -11.23
C ILE A 160 27.93 -3.92 -9.82
N LEU A 161 27.01 -4.86 -9.57
CA LEU A 161 26.88 -5.54 -8.28
C LEU A 161 28.12 -6.38 -7.97
N ASN A 162 28.61 -7.16 -8.93
CA ASN A 162 29.81 -7.99 -8.75
C ASN A 162 31.08 -7.16 -8.55
N GLU A 163 31.24 -6.05 -9.26
CA GLU A 163 32.36 -5.12 -9.05
C GLU A 163 32.32 -4.52 -7.64
N SER A 164 31.15 -4.09 -7.18
CA SER A 164 31.00 -3.53 -5.83
C SER A 164 31.34 -4.55 -4.74
N ILE A 165 30.89 -5.81 -4.90
CA ILE A 165 31.26 -6.90 -4.00
C ILE A 165 32.77 -7.18 -4.03
N LYS A 166 33.40 -7.20 -5.20
CA LYS A 166 34.86 -7.39 -5.34
C LYS A 166 35.66 -6.28 -4.65
N GLU A 167 35.14 -5.06 -4.66
CA GLU A 167 35.70 -3.92 -3.92
C GLU A 167 35.41 -3.95 -2.41
N GLY A 168 34.64 -4.93 -1.92
CA GLY A 168 34.27 -5.06 -0.51
C GLY A 168 33.11 -4.17 -0.07
N TYR A 169 32.30 -3.66 -1.00
CA TYR A 169 31.18 -2.77 -0.71
C TYR A 169 29.84 -3.48 -0.94
N LEU A 170 29.06 -3.60 0.14
CA LEU A 170 27.68 -4.12 0.11
C LEU A 170 26.64 -3.01 0.02
N GLU A 171 27.04 -1.79 0.36
CA GLU A 171 26.23 -0.60 0.21
C GLU A 171 26.67 0.12 -1.06
N ILE A 172 25.72 0.38 -1.94
CA ILE A 172 25.94 1.02 -3.24
C ILE A 172 25.02 2.23 -3.29
N GLY A 173 25.60 3.43 -3.33
CA GLY A 173 24.88 4.69 -3.46
C GLY A 173 25.22 5.43 -4.75
N GLY A 174 24.52 6.55 -4.95
CA GLY A 174 24.89 7.55 -5.94
C GLY A 174 24.96 7.02 -7.36
N GLU A 175 26.09 7.26 -8.03
CA GLU A 175 26.29 6.94 -9.46
C GLU A 175 25.91 5.49 -9.80
N ARG A 176 26.46 4.51 -9.07
CA ARG A 176 26.25 3.09 -9.38
C ARG A 176 24.80 2.68 -9.17
N ALA A 177 24.15 3.20 -8.13
CA ALA A 177 22.74 2.93 -7.87
C ALA A 177 21.85 3.52 -8.98
N LEU A 178 22.13 4.74 -9.43
CA LEU A 178 21.44 5.36 -10.58
C LEU A 178 21.68 4.58 -11.88
N GLN A 179 22.90 4.09 -12.13
CA GLN A 179 23.19 3.26 -13.29
C GLN A 179 22.42 1.92 -13.29
N ILE A 180 22.20 1.32 -12.12
CA ILE A 180 21.38 0.12 -11.97
C ILE A 180 19.92 0.41 -12.30
N MET A 181 19.36 1.49 -11.77
CA MET A 181 17.99 1.92 -12.08
C MET A 181 17.81 2.21 -13.58
N LYS A 182 18.77 2.92 -14.18
CA LYS A 182 18.80 3.18 -15.64
C LYS A 182 18.85 1.91 -16.47
N ALA A 183 19.58 0.87 -16.02
CA ALA A 183 19.64 -0.42 -16.69
C ALA A 183 18.28 -1.18 -16.68
N TYR A 184 17.40 -0.82 -15.75
CA TYR A 184 16.02 -1.30 -15.66
C TYR A 184 15.00 -0.37 -16.31
N GLY A 185 15.46 0.67 -17.02
CA GLY A 185 14.61 1.64 -17.71
C GLY A 185 13.91 2.63 -16.77
N ILE A 186 14.34 2.74 -15.51
CA ILE A 186 13.86 3.76 -14.60
C ILE A 186 14.61 5.06 -14.93
N PRO A 187 13.92 6.19 -15.22
CA PRO A 187 14.58 7.44 -15.54
C PRO A 187 15.40 7.96 -14.35
N THR A 188 16.66 8.31 -14.61
CA THR A 188 17.58 8.87 -13.60
C THR A 188 18.18 10.17 -14.08
N VAL A 189 18.51 11.05 -13.16
CA VAL A 189 19.26 12.27 -13.45
C VAL A 189 20.59 11.93 -14.10
N GLU A 190 21.05 12.80 -15.01
CA GLU A 190 22.40 12.72 -15.53
C GLU A 190 23.40 12.89 -14.38
N ASN A 191 24.45 12.08 -14.41
CA ASN A 191 25.37 11.98 -13.29
C ASN A 191 26.79 11.75 -13.79
N TYR A 192 27.68 12.67 -13.42
CA TYR A 192 29.09 12.65 -13.84
C TYR A 192 29.98 12.56 -12.60
N LEU A 193 30.71 11.47 -12.46
CA LEU A 193 31.70 11.31 -11.39
C LEU A 193 33.03 11.93 -11.84
N VAL A 194 33.51 12.92 -11.10
CA VAL A 194 34.79 13.60 -11.33
C VAL A 194 35.72 13.40 -10.14
N ARG A 195 37.02 13.31 -10.40
CA ARG A 195 38.08 13.15 -9.39
C ARG A 195 38.98 14.36 -9.30
N GLU A 196 39.03 15.15 -10.37
CA GLU A 196 39.85 16.35 -10.44
C GLU A 196 39.02 17.60 -10.76
N LEU A 197 39.55 18.75 -10.36
CA LEU A 197 38.87 20.04 -10.58
C LEU A 197 38.66 20.34 -12.07
N HIS A 198 39.63 20.01 -12.92
CA HIS A 198 39.53 20.31 -14.36
C HIS A 198 38.34 19.54 -14.99
N GLU A 199 38.18 18.26 -14.65
CA GLU A 199 37.02 17.46 -15.05
C GLU A 199 35.70 18.07 -14.54
N ALA A 200 35.70 18.59 -13.30
CA ALA A 200 34.54 19.24 -12.71
C ALA A 200 34.10 20.48 -13.49
N LEU A 201 35.06 21.29 -13.93
CA LEU A 201 34.82 22.48 -14.74
C LEU A 201 34.32 22.13 -16.14
N ASP A 202 34.96 21.16 -16.81
CA ASP A 202 34.55 20.70 -18.14
C ASP A 202 33.10 20.18 -18.14
N VAL A 203 32.73 19.37 -17.14
CA VAL A 203 31.36 18.88 -16.97
C VAL A 203 30.40 20.04 -16.69
N ALA A 204 30.75 20.94 -15.78
CA ALA A 204 29.91 22.08 -15.42
C ALA A 204 29.64 23.01 -16.61
N GLU A 205 30.65 23.25 -17.45
CA GLU A 205 30.51 24.02 -18.68
C GLU A 205 29.56 23.34 -19.66
N SER A 206 29.66 22.02 -19.84
CA SER A 206 28.82 21.27 -20.78
C SER A 206 27.33 21.21 -20.42
N LEU A 207 27.00 21.29 -19.12
CA LEU A 207 25.63 21.12 -18.63
C LEU A 207 24.77 22.38 -18.74
N HIS A 208 25.37 23.56 -18.94
CA HIS A 208 24.70 24.86 -19.15
C HIS A 208 23.50 25.15 -18.22
N SER A 209 23.54 24.66 -16.98
CA SER A 209 22.44 24.73 -16.02
C SER A 209 22.98 24.90 -14.60
N SER A 210 22.08 25.14 -13.64
CA SER A 210 22.48 25.11 -12.24
C SER A 210 22.77 23.67 -11.82
N LEU A 211 23.75 23.48 -10.94
CA LEU A 211 24.33 22.19 -10.63
C LEU A 211 24.10 21.78 -9.18
N ALA A 212 24.07 20.48 -8.97
CA ALA A 212 24.27 19.84 -7.69
C ALA A 212 25.62 19.12 -7.70
N MET A 213 26.42 19.33 -6.66
CA MET A 213 27.67 18.59 -6.41
C MET A 213 27.53 17.77 -5.13
N LYS A 214 27.81 16.47 -5.21
CA LYS A 214 27.61 15.50 -4.12
C LYS A 214 28.86 14.66 -3.89
N ILE A 215 29.28 14.43 -2.64
CA ILE A 215 30.38 13.51 -2.33
C ILE A 215 29.98 12.10 -2.78
N GLU A 216 30.87 11.41 -3.49
CA GLU A 216 30.69 10.01 -3.85
C GLU A 216 31.67 9.14 -3.06
N SER A 217 31.12 8.36 -2.13
CA SER A 217 31.88 7.42 -1.31
C SER A 217 30.96 6.27 -0.89
N PRO A 218 31.43 5.01 -0.98
CA PRO A 218 30.66 3.86 -0.51
C PRO A 218 30.42 3.88 1.01
N THR A 219 31.12 4.73 1.75
CA THR A 219 30.95 4.89 3.21
C THR A 219 30.11 6.11 3.61
N ILE A 220 29.72 6.98 2.67
CA ILE A 220 28.91 8.18 2.94
C ILE A 220 27.58 8.04 2.19
N LEU A 221 26.63 7.32 2.80
CA LEU A 221 25.30 7.14 2.23
C LEU A 221 24.40 8.36 2.47
N HIS A 222 24.38 8.88 3.70
CA HIS A 222 23.60 10.05 4.09
C HIS A 222 24.38 11.34 3.80
N LYS A 223 24.52 11.65 2.51
CA LYS A 223 25.36 12.77 2.02
C LYS A 223 24.91 14.11 2.60
N SER A 224 23.61 14.37 2.65
CA SER A 224 23.06 15.63 3.16
C SER A 224 23.42 15.88 4.63
N ASP A 225 23.33 14.85 5.48
CA ASP A 225 23.57 14.95 6.93
C ASP A 225 25.03 15.26 7.26
N THR A 226 25.94 14.92 6.34
CA THR A 226 27.37 15.20 6.45
C THR A 226 27.80 16.50 5.77
N GLY A 227 26.84 17.29 5.24
CA GLY A 227 27.14 18.45 4.40
C GLY A 227 27.82 18.07 3.09
N GLY A 228 27.67 16.81 2.66
CA GLY A 228 28.25 16.26 1.43
C GLY A 228 27.44 16.59 0.17
N VAL A 229 26.48 17.50 0.24
CA VAL A 229 25.65 17.95 -0.89
C VAL A 229 25.67 19.47 -0.95
N LEU A 230 25.98 20.02 -2.11
CA LEU A 230 25.85 21.44 -2.45
C LEU A 230 24.91 21.55 -3.66
N LEU A 231 23.93 22.44 -3.58
CA LEU A 231 22.86 22.61 -4.57
C LEU A 231 22.87 24.03 -5.13
N ASN A 232 22.17 24.23 -6.25
CA ASN A 232 21.99 25.54 -6.90
C ASN A 232 23.30 26.24 -7.28
N LEU A 233 24.33 25.47 -7.61
CA LEU A 233 25.64 26.00 -7.97
C LEU A 233 25.63 26.54 -9.41
N LYS A 234 26.36 27.62 -9.64
CA LYS A 234 26.70 28.13 -10.97
C LYS A 234 28.12 27.71 -11.32
N LEU A 235 28.51 27.85 -12.58
CA LEU A 235 29.88 27.56 -13.04
C LEU A 235 30.96 28.25 -12.18
N ALA A 236 30.74 29.51 -11.80
CA ALA A 236 31.67 30.26 -10.95
C ALA A 236 31.85 29.68 -9.53
N ASP A 237 30.90 28.88 -9.05
CA ASP A 237 30.94 28.29 -7.70
C ASP A 237 31.67 26.94 -7.67
N VAL A 238 31.91 26.32 -8.83
CA VAL A 238 32.37 24.92 -8.97
C VAL A 238 33.71 24.70 -8.29
N GLU A 239 34.69 25.58 -8.52
CA GLU A 239 36.04 25.43 -7.95
C GLU A 239 36.01 25.43 -6.42
N THR A 240 35.39 26.44 -5.83
CA THR A 240 35.27 26.57 -4.37
C THR A 240 34.50 25.38 -3.79
N SER A 241 33.41 24.97 -4.44
CA SER A 241 32.56 23.86 -4.01
C SER A 241 33.28 22.50 -4.08
N PHE A 242 34.09 22.28 -5.11
CA PHE A 242 34.89 21.06 -5.28
C PHE A 242 35.85 20.87 -4.10
N TYR A 243 36.66 21.89 -3.80
CA TYR A 243 37.61 21.83 -2.68
C TYR A 243 36.89 21.68 -1.34
N GLN A 244 35.77 22.39 -1.14
CA GLN A 244 34.98 22.28 0.09
C GLN A 244 34.46 20.86 0.31
N LEU A 245 33.91 20.21 -0.72
CA LEU A 245 33.40 18.84 -0.61
C LEU A 245 34.52 17.82 -0.43
N MET A 246 35.64 17.96 -1.14
CA MET A 246 36.79 17.08 -0.98
C MET A 246 37.41 17.19 0.41
N GLU A 247 37.47 18.39 0.98
CA GLU A 247 37.94 18.60 2.36
C GLU A 247 36.98 17.96 3.38
N ARG A 248 35.66 18.16 3.22
CA ARG A 248 34.65 17.50 4.07
C ARG A 248 34.77 15.98 4.02
N ALA A 249 34.89 15.42 2.82
CA ALA A 249 35.04 13.98 2.62
C ALA A 249 36.27 13.43 3.36
N LYS A 250 37.43 14.10 3.24
CA LYS A 250 38.70 13.69 3.89
C LYS A 250 38.64 13.74 5.43
N ARG A 251 37.75 14.54 6.01
CA ARG A 251 37.54 14.59 7.47
C ARG A 251 36.69 13.43 7.98
N ILE A 252 35.85 12.85 7.13
CA ILE A 252 34.90 11.79 7.50
C ILE A 252 35.49 10.41 7.20
N VAL A 253 36.16 10.25 6.06
CA VAL A 253 36.64 8.96 5.56
C VAL A 253 38.09 9.04 5.08
N GLN A 254 38.77 7.89 5.07
CA GLN A 254 40.11 7.79 4.49
C GLN A 254 40.10 8.18 3.01
N ALA A 255 41.16 8.81 2.53
CA ALA A 255 41.24 9.36 1.17
C ALA A 255 40.99 8.30 0.07
N ASN A 256 41.44 7.06 0.27
CA ASN A 256 41.22 5.94 -0.65
C ASN A 256 39.75 5.46 -0.73
N ARG A 257 38.87 5.93 0.15
CA ARG A 257 37.42 5.65 0.15
C ARG A 257 36.61 6.75 -0.50
N ILE A 258 37.23 7.84 -0.95
CA ILE A 258 36.57 8.90 -1.70
C ILE A 258 36.68 8.54 -3.18
N ARG A 259 35.55 8.25 -3.84
CA ARG A 259 35.54 7.93 -5.27
C ARG A 259 35.68 9.18 -6.13
N GLY A 260 35.16 10.30 -5.63
CA GLY A 260 35.17 11.60 -6.30
C GLY A 260 34.00 12.47 -5.85
N ILE A 261 33.67 13.46 -6.68
CA ILE A 261 32.49 14.31 -6.56
C ILE A 261 31.58 14.00 -7.74
N SER A 262 30.30 13.81 -7.45
CA SER A 262 29.27 13.62 -8.45
C SER A 262 28.64 14.96 -8.82
N ILE A 263 28.59 15.28 -10.11
CA ILE A 263 27.99 16.49 -10.66
C ILE A 263 26.71 16.10 -11.40
N GLN A 264 25.62 16.80 -11.09
CA GLN A 264 24.29 16.58 -11.68
C GLN A 264 23.68 17.94 -12.04
N PRO A 265 22.90 18.05 -13.14
CA PRO A 265 22.06 19.21 -13.35
C PRO A 265 20.94 19.27 -12.31
N MET A 266 20.56 20.47 -11.88
CA MET A 266 19.39 20.68 -11.04
C MET A 266 18.13 20.31 -11.82
N VAL A 267 17.38 19.35 -11.31
CA VAL A 267 16.07 19.01 -11.87
C VAL A 267 15.05 20.08 -11.51
N LYS A 268 14.02 20.24 -12.35
CA LYS A 268 12.92 21.18 -12.08
C LYS A 268 12.17 20.76 -10.82
N GLU A 269 11.61 21.72 -10.10
CA GLU A 269 10.71 21.42 -8.98
C GLU A 269 9.52 20.56 -9.44
N GLY A 270 9.16 19.57 -8.63
CA GLY A 270 8.11 18.60 -8.91
C GLY A 270 7.67 17.92 -7.62
N LYS A 271 6.71 17.00 -7.71
CA LYS A 271 6.23 16.26 -6.54
C LYS A 271 7.22 15.14 -6.23
N GLU A 272 7.74 15.12 -5.02
CA GLU A 272 8.72 14.11 -4.59
C GLU A 272 8.01 12.89 -4.01
N VAL A 273 8.29 11.72 -4.59
CA VAL A 273 7.82 10.42 -4.06
C VAL A 273 9.02 9.55 -3.70
N LEU A 274 8.80 8.62 -2.78
CA LEU A 274 9.76 7.58 -2.44
C LEU A 274 9.28 6.25 -3.02
N ILE A 275 10.21 5.54 -3.66
CA ILE A 275 10.04 4.12 -4.00
C ILE A 275 11.18 3.36 -3.32
N GLY A 276 10.83 2.45 -2.42
CA GLY A 276 11.80 1.65 -1.68
C GLY A 276 11.42 0.18 -1.70
N VAL A 277 12.40 -0.72 -1.67
CA VAL A 277 12.20 -2.13 -1.38
C VAL A 277 13.06 -2.49 -0.19
N SER A 278 12.53 -3.31 0.71
CA SER A 278 13.26 -3.92 1.83
C SER A 278 12.97 -5.41 1.91
N TRP A 279 13.92 -6.19 2.39
CA TRP A 279 13.78 -7.62 2.65
C TRP A 279 13.21 -7.87 4.05
N ASP A 280 12.24 -8.77 4.14
CA ASP A 280 11.70 -9.34 5.36
C ASP A 280 11.94 -10.86 5.37
N ASP A 281 12.30 -11.42 6.54
CA ASP A 281 12.69 -12.83 6.65
C ASP A 281 11.52 -13.81 6.47
N VAL A 282 10.28 -13.36 6.68
CA VAL A 282 9.07 -14.17 6.52
C VAL A 282 8.45 -13.95 5.14
N PHE A 283 8.41 -12.69 4.70
CA PHE A 283 7.66 -12.27 3.52
C PHE A 283 8.50 -12.07 2.26
N GLY A 284 9.82 -12.03 2.36
CA GLY A 284 10.72 -11.70 1.25
C GLY A 284 10.73 -10.20 0.94
N HIS A 285 10.78 -9.82 -0.34
CA HIS A 285 10.80 -8.41 -0.73
C HIS A 285 9.46 -7.71 -0.52
N LEU A 286 9.49 -6.63 0.25
CA LEU A 286 8.41 -5.69 0.45
C LEU A 286 8.73 -4.38 -0.27
N ILE A 287 7.87 -3.97 -1.19
CA ILE A 287 7.97 -2.67 -1.87
C ILE A 287 7.14 -1.63 -1.13
N LYS A 288 7.67 -0.41 -1.03
CA LYS A 288 7.14 0.75 -0.33
C LYS A 288 7.02 1.92 -1.30
N PHE A 289 5.90 2.61 -1.21
CA PHE A 289 5.60 3.81 -1.97
C PHE A 289 5.07 4.86 -1.01
N GLY A 290 5.46 6.12 -1.19
CA GLY A 290 4.95 7.17 -0.32
C GLY A 290 5.50 8.55 -0.66
N LEU A 291 5.18 9.50 0.22
CA LEU A 291 5.72 10.86 0.14
C LEU A 291 7.25 10.81 0.26
N GLY A 292 7.95 11.41 -0.70
CA GLY A 292 9.41 11.46 -0.75
C GLY A 292 10.02 12.71 -0.13
N GLY A 293 11.34 12.80 -0.19
CA GLY A 293 12.10 13.95 0.28
C GLY A 293 12.37 13.93 1.78
N LYS A 294 12.73 15.10 2.33
CA LYS A 294 13.22 15.24 3.72
C LYS A 294 12.19 14.95 4.83
N TYR A 295 10.90 14.82 4.50
CA TYR A 295 9.84 14.72 5.50
C TYR A 295 9.18 13.33 5.58
N VAL A 296 9.73 12.32 4.91
CA VAL A 296 9.21 10.94 4.88
C VAL A 296 8.92 10.42 6.30
N GLU A 297 9.87 10.59 7.24
CA GLU A 297 9.77 10.05 8.60
C GLU A 297 8.67 10.71 9.46
N ILE A 298 8.29 11.94 9.11
CA ILE A 298 7.34 12.76 9.87
C ILE A 298 5.90 12.43 9.46
N TYR A 299 5.63 12.37 8.15
CA TYR A 299 4.25 12.22 7.65
C TYR A 299 3.76 10.78 7.65
N ARG A 300 4.68 9.79 7.58
CA ARG A 300 4.36 8.34 7.53
C ARG A 300 3.27 8.01 6.48
N ASP A 301 3.20 8.78 5.41
CA ASP A 301 2.26 8.57 4.31
C ASP A 301 2.86 7.57 3.31
N VAL A 302 2.77 6.30 3.69
CA VAL A 302 3.39 5.19 2.97
C VAL A 302 2.40 4.03 2.84
N SER A 303 2.48 3.34 1.71
CA SER A 303 1.85 2.04 1.46
C SER A 303 2.92 0.99 1.24
N THR A 304 2.59 -0.27 1.49
CA THR A 304 3.53 -1.40 1.39
C THR A 304 2.82 -2.60 0.79
N LYS A 305 3.48 -3.26 -0.17
CA LYS A 305 2.97 -4.47 -0.84
C LYS A 305 4.09 -5.52 -0.95
N LEU A 306 3.66 -6.77 -1.14
CA LEU A 306 4.57 -7.87 -1.50
C LEU A 306 5.00 -7.73 -2.97
N VAL A 307 6.22 -8.17 -3.26
CA VAL A 307 6.74 -8.36 -4.61
C VAL A 307 6.49 -9.82 -5.04
N PRO A 308 6.15 -10.11 -6.32
CA PRO A 308 6.05 -9.18 -7.45
C PRO A 308 4.75 -8.37 -7.48
N LEU A 309 4.84 -7.13 -7.98
CA LEU A 309 3.69 -6.26 -8.22
C LEU A 309 3.02 -6.57 -9.56
N THR A 310 1.69 -6.45 -9.57
CA THR A 310 0.90 -6.34 -10.79
C THR A 310 0.45 -4.88 -11.01
N PRO A 311 0.00 -4.51 -12.22
CA PRO A 311 -0.53 -3.17 -12.46
C PRO A 311 -1.64 -2.76 -11.49
N SER A 312 -2.63 -3.63 -11.22
CA SER A 312 -3.70 -3.31 -10.24
C SER A 312 -3.17 -3.14 -8.82
N MET A 313 -2.20 -3.95 -8.39
CA MET A 313 -1.56 -3.78 -7.08
C MET A 313 -0.82 -2.44 -6.97
N THR A 314 -0.29 -1.95 -8.09
CA THR A 314 0.45 -0.68 -8.16
C THR A 314 -0.50 0.51 -8.04
N GLU A 315 -1.63 0.47 -8.75
CA GLU A 315 -2.69 1.47 -8.63
C GLU A 315 -3.26 1.50 -7.19
N GLU A 316 -3.56 0.33 -6.63
CA GLU A 316 -4.04 0.18 -5.25
C GLU A 316 -3.03 0.76 -4.26
N MET A 317 -1.74 0.42 -4.41
CA MET A 317 -0.64 0.90 -3.58
C MET A 317 -0.51 2.43 -3.61
N ILE A 318 -0.63 3.07 -4.77
CA ILE A 318 -0.62 4.54 -4.85
C ILE A 318 -1.86 5.09 -4.15
N GLY A 319 -3.05 4.52 -4.42
CA GLY A 319 -4.32 4.96 -3.86
C GLY A 319 -4.45 4.85 -2.33
N GLU A 320 -3.74 3.90 -1.70
CA GLU A 320 -3.70 3.71 -0.24
C GLU A 320 -3.02 4.86 0.52
N THR A 321 -2.16 5.62 -0.16
CA THR A 321 -1.56 6.81 0.46
C THR A 321 -2.59 7.93 0.61
N LYS A 322 -2.56 8.65 1.73
CA LYS A 322 -3.55 9.65 2.11
C LYS A 322 -3.24 11.03 1.52
N VAL A 323 -1.96 11.38 1.42
CA VAL A 323 -1.50 12.71 1.02
C VAL A 323 -0.94 12.67 -0.39
N ILE A 324 0.06 11.83 -0.66
CA ILE A 324 0.79 11.87 -1.92
C ILE A 324 -0.08 11.46 -3.11
N SER A 325 -1.01 10.51 -2.96
CA SER A 325 -1.99 10.17 -4.01
C SER A 325 -2.82 11.38 -4.45
N ARG A 326 -3.24 12.23 -3.50
CA ARG A 326 -4.02 13.45 -3.77
C ARG A 326 -3.14 14.53 -4.38
N LEU A 327 -1.93 14.70 -3.86
CA LEU A 327 -0.96 15.61 -4.44
C LEU A 327 -0.69 15.24 -5.90
N LEU A 328 -0.43 13.97 -6.20
CA LEU A 328 -0.20 13.50 -7.58
C LEU A 328 -1.40 13.75 -8.50
N LYS A 329 -2.64 13.60 -8.02
CA LYS A 329 -3.86 13.94 -8.79
C LYS A 329 -4.03 15.45 -9.04
N GLY A 330 -3.27 16.30 -8.36
CA GLY A 330 -3.38 17.75 -8.43
C GLY A 330 -4.30 18.31 -7.35
N VAL A 331 -3.96 19.49 -6.83
CA VAL A 331 -4.73 20.20 -5.81
C VAL A 331 -5.10 21.58 -6.35
N ARG A 332 -6.38 21.96 -6.22
CA ARG A 332 -6.92 23.23 -6.74
C ARG A 332 -6.68 23.37 -8.25
N GLU A 333 -5.86 24.34 -8.65
CA GLU A 333 -5.57 24.68 -10.04
C GLU A 333 -4.36 23.93 -10.60
N GLU A 334 -3.70 23.09 -9.79
CA GLU A 334 -2.57 22.28 -10.24
C GLU A 334 -3.02 21.14 -11.15
N SER A 335 -2.32 20.97 -12.28
CA SER A 335 -2.52 19.80 -13.13
C SER A 335 -2.07 18.50 -12.41
N PRO A 336 -2.68 17.35 -12.75
CA PRO A 336 -2.16 16.05 -12.33
C PRO A 336 -0.71 15.84 -12.78
N SER A 337 0.03 15.11 -11.95
CA SER A 337 1.35 14.58 -12.29
C SER A 337 1.23 13.33 -13.17
N ASP A 338 2.35 12.92 -13.76
CA ASP A 338 2.45 11.73 -14.60
C ASP A 338 2.46 10.45 -13.74
N VAL A 339 1.29 10.10 -13.20
CA VAL A 339 1.10 8.90 -12.38
C VAL A 339 1.50 7.61 -13.13
N PRO A 340 1.21 7.45 -14.44
CA PRO A 340 1.68 6.28 -15.19
C PRO A 340 3.19 6.05 -15.14
N GLU A 341 4.01 7.10 -15.11
CA GLU A 341 5.47 6.98 -14.96
C GLU A 341 5.87 6.47 -13.56
N VAL A 342 5.11 6.85 -12.52
CA VAL A 342 5.31 6.33 -11.16
C VAL A 342 4.94 4.84 -11.09
N GLU A 343 3.83 4.45 -11.71
CA GLU A 343 3.39 3.06 -11.79
C GLU A 343 4.41 2.18 -12.52
N GLU A 344 4.91 2.65 -13.67
CA GLU A 344 5.93 1.93 -14.42
C GLU A 344 7.25 1.82 -13.63
N ALA A 345 7.66 2.88 -12.93
CA ALA A 345 8.82 2.83 -12.04
C ALA A 345 8.65 1.77 -10.93
N LEU A 346 7.49 1.72 -10.26
CA LEU A 346 7.18 0.71 -9.23
C LEU A 346 7.26 -0.72 -9.77
N LEU A 347 6.68 -0.98 -10.94
CA LEU A 347 6.74 -2.29 -11.58
C LEU A 347 8.17 -2.68 -11.99
N ARG A 348 8.98 -1.73 -12.48
CA ARG A 348 10.39 -1.96 -12.82
C ARG A 348 11.25 -2.21 -11.58
N PHE A 349 11.00 -1.53 -10.48
CA PHE A 349 11.60 -1.82 -9.17
C PHE A 349 11.25 -3.23 -8.70
N SER A 350 9.99 -3.62 -8.83
CA SER A 350 9.52 -4.96 -8.50
C SER A 350 10.24 -6.03 -9.33
N GLN A 351 10.37 -5.83 -10.64
CA GLN A 351 11.14 -6.74 -11.51
C GLN A 351 12.63 -6.80 -11.12
N LEU A 352 13.25 -5.66 -10.78
CA LEU A 352 14.67 -5.58 -10.41
C LEU A 352 15.02 -6.47 -9.21
N VAL A 353 14.22 -6.40 -8.14
CA VAL A 353 14.50 -7.18 -6.93
C VAL A 353 14.12 -8.66 -7.09
N CYS A 354 13.14 -8.97 -7.95
CA CYS A 354 12.86 -10.35 -8.38
C CYS A 354 14.05 -10.95 -9.14
N ASP A 355 14.65 -10.17 -10.04
CA ASP A 355 15.78 -10.61 -10.86
C ASP A 355 17.09 -10.73 -10.05
N PHE A 356 17.24 -9.90 -9.01
CA PHE A 356 18.42 -9.91 -8.13
C PHE A 356 18.03 -10.02 -6.65
N PRO A 357 17.68 -11.23 -6.17
CA PRO A 357 17.26 -11.42 -4.78
C PRO A 357 18.32 -11.07 -3.73
N ARG A 358 19.58 -10.95 -4.15
CA ARG A 358 20.70 -10.48 -3.32
C ARG A 358 20.61 -9.00 -2.92
N ILE A 359 19.76 -8.21 -3.58
CA ILE A 359 19.46 -6.84 -3.18
C ILE A 359 18.50 -6.92 -1.98
N LEU A 360 19.00 -6.61 -0.77
CA LEU A 360 18.16 -6.61 0.43
C LEU A 360 17.36 -5.33 0.56
N GLU A 361 17.94 -4.20 0.16
CA GLU A 361 17.26 -2.91 0.14
C GLU A 361 17.62 -2.16 -1.14
N ILE A 362 16.67 -1.43 -1.71
CA ILE A 362 16.92 -0.43 -2.74
C ILE A 362 15.92 0.71 -2.59
N GLU A 363 16.36 1.94 -2.73
CA GLU A 363 15.54 3.12 -2.53
C GLU A 363 15.89 4.18 -3.57
N ALA A 364 14.86 4.72 -4.23
CA ALA A 364 14.91 5.99 -4.94
C ALA A 364 14.22 7.04 -4.07
N ASN A 365 15.00 7.99 -3.55
CA ASN A 365 14.49 9.06 -2.71
C ASN A 365 15.23 10.39 -2.99
N PRO A 366 14.62 11.35 -3.70
CA PRO A 366 13.30 11.27 -4.32
C PRO A 366 13.31 10.70 -5.75
N LEU A 367 12.17 10.13 -6.15
CA LEU A 367 11.68 10.18 -7.53
C LEU A 367 10.87 11.48 -7.67
N VAL A 368 11.33 12.42 -8.49
CA VAL A 368 10.65 13.68 -8.76
C VAL A 368 9.67 13.50 -9.92
N VAL A 369 8.41 13.87 -9.71
CA VAL A 369 7.32 13.64 -10.68
C VAL A 369 6.75 14.98 -11.14
N TRP A 370 6.72 15.19 -12.45
CA TRP A 370 6.14 16.38 -13.08
C TRP A 370 4.79 16.07 -13.74
N LYS A 371 4.21 17.06 -14.43
CA LYS A 371 3.05 16.85 -15.31
C LYS A 371 3.32 15.82 -16.41
N LYS A 372 4.57 15.72 -16.85
CA LYS A 372 5.03 14.75 -17.85
C LYS A 372 6.42 14.27 -17.46
N GLY A 373 6.55 12.96 -17.24
CA GLY A 373 7.79 12.33 -16.80
C GLY A 373 8.01 12.32 -15.29
N ALA A 374 8.87 11.40 -14.87
CA ALA A 374 9.44 11.32 -13.55
C ALA A 374 10.95 11.06 -13.64
N MET A 375 11.71 11.34 -12.58
CA MET A 375 13.17 11.14 -12.58
C MET A 375 13.72 10.90 -11.18
N VAL A 376 14.55 9.86 -11.02
CA VAL A 376 15.26 9.58 -9.77
C VAL A 376 16.48 10.48 -9.67
N VAL A 377 16.61 11.18 -8.54
CA VAL A 377 17.69 12.16 -8.30
C VAL A 377 18.77 11.60 -7.37
N ASP A 378 18.39 10.69 -6.48
CA ASP A 378 19.32 9.98 -5.63
C ASP A 378 18.82 8.56 -5.35
N ALA A 379 19.78 7.65 -5.19
CA ALA A 379 19.51 6.24 -5.08
C ALA A 379 20.54 5.55 -4.18
N ARG A 380 20.06 4.55 -3.44
CA ARG A 380 20.91 3.67 -2.63
C ARG A 380 20.37 2.26 -2.65
N LEU A 381 21.25 1.28 -2.46
CA LEU A 381 20.88 -0.10 -2.29
C LEU A 381 21.87 -0.82 -1.37
N ARG A 382 21.40 -1.88 -0.73
CA ARG A 382 22.17 -2.74 0.16
C ARG A 382 22.07 -4.18 -0.30
N LEU A 383 23.21 -4.85 -0.35
CA LEU A 383 23.34 -6.25 -0.74
C LEU A 383 23.39 -7.16 0.48
N LYS A 384 22.99 -8.42 0.27
CA LYS A 384 23.22 -9.50 1.23
C LYS A 384 24.73 -9.75 1.34
N ASN A 385 25.24 -9.80 2.56
CA ASN A 385 26.61 -10.21 2.85
C ASN A 385 26.74 -11.71 2.54
N GLY A 386 27.77 -12.15 1.79
CA GLY A 386 27.95 -13.58 1.45
C GLY A 386 28.02 -14.48 2.69
N CYS A 387 27.61 -15.75 2.70
CA CYS A 387 27.57 -16.75 1.64
C CYS A 387 26.32 -17.65 1.67
N SER A 388 26.17 -18.42 0.58
CA SER A 388 25.19 -19.50 0.30
C SER A 388 23.75 -19.08 0.01
#